data_AF-A0A4P5SSB5-F1
#
_entry.id   AF-A0A4P5SSB5-F1
#
_cell.length_a   1.000
_cell.length_b   1.000
_cell.length_c   1.000
_cell.angle_alpha   90.00
_cell.angle_beta   90.00
_cell.angle_gamma   90.00
#
_symmetry.space_group_name_H-M   'P 1'
#
loop_
_entity.id
_entity.type
_entity.pdbx_description
1 polymer ?
#
loop_
_entity_poly.entity_id
_entity_poly.type
_entity_poly.pdbx_seq_one_letter_code
_entity_poly.pdbx_strand_id
1 'polypeptide(L)'
;MNEYIYYRLIAQWCEDPHVAIFTMDLQIIDNLISSNWDIFGSFDLDGVNMRPFVLRKNGQIDFGSLEPIKWTTNLRSIKLVIGNIFYISFNDQDSGTYKIVKIAALGQKRSRPNVP
;
A
#
# COMPACT_ATOMS: atom_id res chain seq x y z
N MET A 1 -15.07 -13.43 17.94
CA MET A 1 -14.57 -13.15 16.57
C MET A 1 -13.77 -11.88 16.67
N ASN A 2 -12.46 -11.90 16.35
CA ASN A 2 -11.69 -10.66 16.28
C ASN A 2 -12.18 -9.89 15.05
N GLU A 3 -12.67 -8.67 15.26
CA GLU A 3 -13.03 -7.77 14.17
C GLU A 3 -11.75 -7.30 13.48
N TYR A 4 -11.57 -7.68 12.21
CA TYR A 4 -10.48 -7.16 11.39
C TYR A 4 -10.89 -5.80 10.84
N ILE A 5 -10.24 -4.73 11.31
CA ILE A 5 -10.39 -3.39 10.75
C ILE A 5 -9.40 -3.24 9.60
N TYR A 6 -9.92 -2.93 8.41
CA TYR A 6 -9.12 -2.60 7.24
C TYR A 6 -8.95 -1.10 7.14
N TYR A 7 -7.81 -0.69 6.60
CA TYR A 7 -7.44 0.70 6.41
C TYR A 7 -6.99 0.92 4.98
N ARG A 8 -7.34 2.09 4.43
CA ARG A 8 -6.74 2.63 3.22
C ARG A 8 -5.57 3.52 3.60
N LEU A 9 -4.40 3.16 3.16
CA LEU A 9 -3.20 3.98 3.21
C LEU A 9 -3.07 4.74 1.89
N ILE A 10 -2.77 6.03 1.99
CA ILE A 10 -2.39 6.88 0.85
C ILE A 10 -1.03 7.48 1.17
N ALA A 11 -0.12 7.36 0.21
CA ALA A 11 1.20 7.95 0.25
C ALA A 11 1.50 8.72 -1.03
N GLN A 12 2.34 9.74 -0.90
CA GLN A 12 2.75 10.63 -1.99
C GLN A 12 4.26 10.56 -2.16
N TRP A 13 4.71 10.67 -3.41
CA TRP A 13 6.13 10.84 -3.71
C TRP A 13 6.58 12.21 -3.19
N CYS A 14 7.71 12.23 -2.48
CA CYS A 14 8.21 13.45 -1.83
C CYS A 14 8.73 14.49 -2.83
N GLU A 15 9.19 14.08 -4.01
CA GLU A 15 9.76 14.98 -5.03
C GLU A 15 8.68 15.68 -5.85
N ASP A 16 7.57 14.99 -6.13
CA ASP A 16 6.39 15.56 -6.75
C ASP A 16 5.10 14.96 -6.13
N PRO A 17 4.41 15.69 -5.23
CA PRO A 17 3.24 15.17 -4.52
C PRO A 17 1.98 15.09 -5.39
N HIS A 18 2.00 15.64 -6.60
CA HIS A 18 0.90 15.57 -7.56
C HIS A 18 1.02 14.38 -8.52
N VAL A 19 2.17 13.72 -8.52
CA VAL A 19 2.49 12.55 -9.34
C VAL A 19 2.67 11.34 -8.42
N ALA A 20 2.55 10.12 -8.96
CA ALA A 20 2.95 8.90 -8.26
C ALA A 20 2.15 8.61 -6.97
N ILE A 21 0.83 8.81 -6.95
CA ILE A 21 0.03 8.50 -5.75
C ILE A 21 0.02 6.98 -5.50
N PHE A 22 0.45 6.57 -4.31
CA PHE A 22 0.45 5.18 -3.86
C PHE A 22 -0.73 4.94 -2.92
N THR A 23 -1.61 4.01 -3.28
CA THR A 23 -2.79 3.65 -2.47
C THR A 23 -2.83 2.15 -2.19
N MET A 24 -3.15 1.77 -0.95
CA MET A 24 -3.25 0.36 -0.57
C MET A 24 -4.27 0.12 0.53
N ASP A 25 -5.02 -0.96 0.42
CA ASP A 25 -5.99 -1.40 1.43
C ASP A 25 -5.39 -2.57 2.23
N LEU A 26 -5.24 -2.41 3.54
CA LEU A 26 -4.45 -3.31 4.37
C LEU A 26 -4.98 -3.39 5.81
N GLN A 27 -4.60 -4.44 6.53
CA GLN A 27 -4.85 -4.55 7.96
C GLN A 27 -3.68 -3.98 8.75
N ILE A 28 -3.98 -3.17 9.76
CA ILE A 28 -2.99 -2.55 10.66
C ILE A 28 -3.20 -3.10 12.07
N ILE A 29 -2.14 -3.62 12.68
CA ILE A 29 -2.07 -3.96 14.12
C ILE A 29 -0.80 -3.32 14.67
N ASP A 30 -0.90 -2.62 15.81
CA ASP A 30 0.23 -1.93 16.45
C ASP A 30 1.02 -1.01 15.51
N ASN A 31 0.31 -0.35 14.59
CA ASN A 31 0.87 0.50 13.53
C ASN A 31 1.77 -0.26 12.53
N LEU A 32 1.62 -1.57 12.38
CA LEU A 32 2.33 -2.38 11.39
C LEU A 32 1.34 -3.10 10.48
N ILE A 33 1.79 -3.44 9.27
CA ILE A 33 1.03 -4.33 8.38
C ILE A 33 0.92 -5.68 9.09
N SER A 34 -0.30 -6.08 9.44
CA SER A 34 -0.51 -7.33 10.18
C SER A 34 -0.58 -8.56 9.28
N SER A 35 -0.93 -8.37 8.01
CA SER A 35 -1.12 -9.48 7.09
C SER A 35 0.22 -9.98 6.54
N ASN A 36 0.51 -11.25 6.81
CA ASN A 36 1.54 -12.02 6.12
C ASN A 36 1.05 -12.55 4.76
N TRP A 37 0.07 -11.92 4.14
CA TRP A 37 -0.47 -12.28 2.82
C TRP A 37 -0.14 -11.19 1.81
N ASP A 38 -0.36 -11.51 0.54
CA ASP A 38 -0.25 -10.54 -0.54
C ASP A 38 -1.36 -9.49 -0.42
N ILE A 39 -1.01 -8.23 -0.65
CA ILE A 39 -1.90 -7.08 -0.47
C ILE A 39 -2.11 -6.40 -1.81
N PHE A 40 -3.35 -6.06 -2.14
CA PHE A 40 -3.67 -5.34 -3.37
C PHE A 40 -3.62 -3.84 -3.15
N GLY A 41 -3.02 -3.13 -4.10
CA GLY A 41 -2.99 -1.68 -4.13
C GLY A 41 -3.06 -1.13 -5.54
N SER A 42 -3.00 0.19 -5.65
CA SER A 42 -2.94 0.90 -6.92
C SER A 42 -1.91 2.01 -6.87
N PHE A 43 -1.26 2.23 -8.00
CA PHE A 43 -0.21 3.22 -8.16
C PHE A 43 -0.54 4.13 -9.34
N ASP A 44 -0.65 5.42 -9.08
CA ASP A 44 -0.87 6.43 -10.11
C ASP A 44 0.45 7.01 -10.62
N LEU A 45 1.15 6.31 -11.51
CA LEU A 45 2.52 6.68 -11.91
C LEU A 45 2.62 7.98 -12.71
N ASP A 46 1.60 8.28 -13.51
CA ASP A 46 1.61 9.35 -14.49
C ASP A 46 0.51 10.40 -14.25
N GLY A 47 -0.29 10.25 -13.19
CA GLY A 47 -1.45 11.10 -12.92
C GLY A 47 -2.63 10.85 -13.87
N VAL A 48 -2.53 9.82 -14.73
CA VAL A 48 -3.51 9.53 -15.77
C VAL A 48 -4.16 8.17 -15.52
N ASN A 49 -3.39 7.15 -15.13
CA ASN A 49 -3.90 5.79 -14.96
C ASN A 49 -3.44 5.14 -13.65
N MET A 50 -4.41 4.76 -12.82
CA MET A 50 -4.19 3.90 -11.65
C MET A 50 -3.82 2.48 -12.09
N ARG A 51 -2.56 2.09 -11.85
CA ARG A 51 -2.07 0.73 -12.14
C ARG A 51 -2.23 -0.16 -10.92
N PRO A 52 -2.99 -1.27 -11.01
CA PRO A 52 -3.10 -2.21 -9.91
C PRO A 52 -1.77 -2.94 -9.68
N PHE A 53 -1.44 -3.20 -8.43
CA PHE A 53 -0.28 -4.01 -8.06
C PHE A 53 -0.59 -4.94 -6.88
N VAL A 54 0.29 -5.92 -6.70
CA VAL A 54 0.33 -6.80 -5.53
C VAL A 54 1.61 -6.56 -4.73
N LEU A 55 1.47 -6.14 -3.46
CA LEU A 55 2.56 -6.11 -2.51
C LEU A 55 2.77 -7.48 -1.89
N ARG A 56 3.81 -8.17 -2.35
CA ARG A 56 4.22 -9.49 -1.88
C ARG A 56 4.79 -9.43 -0.47
N LYS A 57 4.85 -10.59 0.19
CA LYS A 57 5.33 -10.72 1.59
C LYS A 57 6.77 -10.24 1.79
N ASN A 58 7.63 -10.40 0.78
CA ASN A 58 9.04 -9.99 0.79
C ASN A 58 9.26 -8.50 0.46
N GLY A 59 8.18 -7.71 0.31
CA GLY A 59 8.28 -6.30 -0.06
C GLY A 59 8.36 -6.04 -1.57
N GLN A 60 8.26 -7.06 -2.41
CA GLN A 60 8.17 -6.86 -3.86
C GLN A 60 6.81 -6.25 -4.23
N ILE A 61 6.81 -5.25 -5.11
CA ILE A 61 5.63 -4.70 -5.78
C ILE A 61 5.55 -5.34 -7.16
N ASP A 62 4.44 -6.03 -7.43
CA ASP A 62 4.24 -6.81 -8.64
C ASP A 62 3.05 -6.27 -9.44
N PHE A 63 3.31 -5.75 -10.64
CA PHE A 63 2.30 -5.25 -11.58
C PHE A 63 1.81 -6.34 -12.56
N GLY A 64 2.16 -7.60 -12.31
CA GLY A 64 1.86 -8.73 -13.19
C GLY A 64 2.82 -8.80 -14.39
N SER A 65 2.42 -9.54 -15.43
CA SER A 65 3.25 -9.77 -16.62
C SER A 65 3.54 -8.52 -17.45
N LEU A 66 2.97 -7.37 -17.09
CA LEU A 66 3.14 -6.10 -17.79
C LEU A 66 4.47 -5.40 -17.42
N GLU A 67 5.08 -5.75 -16.29
CA GLU A 67 6.30 -5.10 -15.81
C GLU A 67 7.40 -6.13 -15.53
N PRO A 68 8.44 -6.23 -16.37
CA PRO A 68 9.52 -7.18 -16.17
C PRO A 68 10.45 -6.80 -15.00
N ILE A 69 10.46 -5.52 -14.63
CA ILE A 69 11.32 -4.99 -13.57
C ILE A 69 10.63 -5.15 -12.21
N LYS A 70 11.36 -5.75 -11.26
CA LYS A 70 10.83 -6.02 -9.93
C LYS A 70 11.02 -4.82 -9.02
N TRP A 71 9.94 -4.10 -8.79
CA TRP A 71 9.93 -3.01 -7.82
C TRP A 71 9.96 -3.58 -6.40
N THR A 72 10.61 -2.89 -5.48
CA THR A 72 10.68 -3.32 -4.08
C THR A 72 10.46 -2.17 -3.12
N THR A 73 9.92 -2.46 -1.95
CA THR A 73 9.68 -1.47 -0.90
C THR A 73 9.95 -2.02 0.50
N ASN A 74 10.39 -1.14 1.39
CA ASN A 74 10.52 -1.43 2.82
C ASN A 74 9.23 -1.18 3.63
N LEU A 75 8.09 -0.89 2.98
CA LEU A 75 6.83 -0.53 3.63
C LEU A 75 6.38 -1.52 4.73
N ARG A 76 6.64 -2.81 4.57
CA ARG A 76 6.32 -3.86 5.55
C ARG A 76 7.13 -3.78 6.84
N SER A 77 8.25 -3.06 6.84
CA SER A 77 9.19 -2.96 7.95
C SER A 77 9.10 -1.62 8.69
N ILE A 78 8.20 -0.73 8.29
CA ILE A 78 8.04 0.59 8.92
C ILE A 78 6.73 0.69 9.70
N LYS A 79 6.69 1.65 10.63
CA LYS A 79 5.43 2.02 11.29
C LYS A 79 4.54 2.81 10.33
N LEU A 80 3.28 2.41 10.22
CA LEU A 80 2.26 3.06 9.42
C LEU A 80 1.62 4.21 10.22
N VAL A 81 2.26 5.37 10.15
CA VAL A 81 1.81 6.60 10.81
C VAL A 81 1.83 7.73 9.79
N ILE A 82 0.86 8.65 9.84
CA ILE A 82 0.87 9.84 8.99
C ILE A 82 2.17 10.62 9.22
N GLY A 83 2.85 10.97 8.14
CA GLY A 83 4.13 11.65 8.16
C GLY A 83 5.34 10.74 8.03
N ASN A 84 5.21 9.43 8.30
CA ASN A 84 6.32 8.50 8.11
C ASN A 84 6.66 8.30 6.63
N ILE A 85 7.92 7.94 6.41
CA ILE A 85 8.51 7.77 5.10
C ILE A 85 8.89 6.31 4.86
N PHE A 86 8.69 5.85 3.64
CA PHE A 86 9.20 4.59 3.12
C PHE A 86 9.82 4.80 1.73
N TYR A 87 10.52 3.79 1.24
CA TYR A 87 11.23 3.84 -0.03
C TYR A 87 10.64 2.80 -0.98
N ILE A 88 10.63 3.15 -2.26
CA ILE A 88 10.34 2.24 -3.36
C ILE A 88 11.56 2.27 -4.30
N SER A 89 12.19 1.13 -4.52
CA SER A 89 13.19 0.96 -5.58
C SER A 89 12.45 0.49 -6.83
N PHE A 90 12.56 1.28 -7.91
CA PHE A 90 11.97 0.96 -9.20
C PHE A 90 12.87 0.02 -9.99
N ASN A 91 14.19 0.13 -9.79
CA ASN A 91 15.23 -0.77 -10.27
C ASN A 91 16.52 -0.56 -9.44
N ASP A 92 17.65 -1.12 -9.90
CA ASP A 92 18.94 -1.03 -9.21
C ASP A 92 19.55 0.39 -9.18
N GLN A 93 19.09 1.30 -10.03
CA GLN A 93 19.62 2.66 -10.20
C GLN A 93 18.61 3.76 -9.83
N ASP A 94 17.34 3.40 -9.65
CA ASP A 94 16.26 4.38 -9.50
C ASP A 94 15.32 4.02 -8.33
N SER A 95 14.98 5.03 -7.55
CA SER A 95 14.16 4.89 -6.36
C SER A 95 13.41 6.17 -6.02
N GLY A 96 12.24 6.02 -5.40
CA GLY A 96 11.43 7.13 -4.90
C GLY A 96 11.23 7.05 -3.39
N THR A 97 11.18 8.23 -2.77
CA THR A 97 10.86 8.39 -1.34
C THR A 97 9.40 8.77 -1.18
N TYR A 98 8.64 7.99 -0.40
CA TYR A 98 7.19 8.16 -0.25
C TYR A 98 6.83 8.51 1.18
N LYS A 99 5.95 9.51 1.34
CA LYS A 99 5.41 9.92 2.64
C LYS A 99 3.98 9.46 2.79
N ILE A 100 3.66 8.83 3.91
CA ILE A 100 2.28 8.49 4.27
C ILE A 100 1.54 9.79 4.60
N VAL A 101 0.50 10.11 3.85
CA VAL A 101 -0.28 11.34 4.02
C VAL A 101 -1.67 11.10 4.57
N LYS A 102 -2.21 9.88 4.43
CA LYS A 102 -3.51 9.53 4.97
C LYS A 102 -3.58 8.05 5.33
N ILE A 103 -4.24 7.76 6.45
CA ILE A 103 -4.68 6.43 6.84
C ILE A 103 -6.16 6.55 7.21
N ALA A 104 -7.04 5.88 6.48
CA ALA A 104 -8.48 5.96 6.68
C ALA A 104 -9.05 4.57 6.96
N ALA A 105 -9.83 4.41 8.02
CA ALA A 105 -10.55 3.16 8.26
C ALA A 105 -11.56 2.91 7.13
N LEU A 106 -11.46 1.75 6.49
CA LEU A 106 -12.47 1.26 5.57
C LEU A 106 -13.59 0.69 6.42
N GLY A 107 -14.76 1.34 6.39
CA GLY A 107 -15.91 0.98 7.22
C GLY A 107 -16.20 -0.52 7.20
N GLN A 108 -16.63 -1.06 8.34
CA GLN A 108 -16.91 -2.49 8.46
C GLN A 108 -18.06 -2.89 7.52
N LYS A 109 -17.81 -3.89 6.67
CA LYS A 109 -18.92 -4.69 6.15
C LYS A 109 -19.41 -5.56 7.31
N ARG A 110 -20.38 -5.07 8.08
CA ARG A 110 -21.10 -5.93 9.04
C ARG A 110 -21.66 -7.10 8.24
N SER A 111 -21.15 -8.31 8.48
CA SER A 111 -21.82 -9.53 8.06
C SER A 111 -23.25 -9.39 8.59
N ARG A 112 -24.25 -9.38 7.71
CA ARG A 112 -25.64 -9.46 8.18
C ARG A 112 -25.71 -10.73 9.03
N PRO A 113 -26.19 -10.67 10.29
CA PRO A 113 -26.49 -11.89 11.00
C PRO A 113 -27.47 -12.67 10.12
N ASN A 114 -27.19 -13.97 9.92
CA ASN A 114 -28.18 -14.86 9.32
C ASN A 114 -29.47 -14.67 10.09
N VAL A 115 -30.48 -14.14 9.43
CA VAL A 115 -31.84 -14.11 9.97
C VAL A 115 -32.29 -15.58 10.00
N PRO A 116 -32.75 -16.09 11.15
CA PRO A 116 -33.18 -17.48 11.31
C PRO A 116 -34.35 -17.85 10.40
#